data_AF-A0A962DZT9-F1
#
_entry.id   AF-A0A962DZT9-F1
#
_cell.length_a   1.000
_cell.length_b   1.000
_cell.length_c   1.000
_cell.angle_alpha   90.00
_cell.angle_beta   90.00
_cell.angle_gamma   90.00
#
_symmetry.space_group_name_H-M   'P 1'
#
loop_
_entity.id
_entity.type
_entity.pdbx_description
1 polymer ?
#
loop_
_entity_poly.entity_id
_entity_poly.type
_entity_poly.pdbx_seq_one_letter_code
_entity_poly.pdbx_strand_id
1 'polypeptide(L)'
;MMKFNFFVILAFALALSSCDKNVRYTTNGIKVQNLKLVKAYEVETLGKFDPSGLTYWDGQFYTVSDKDNFIFKLKFEDNKVRLIPFLEIENDKPGKLDFEGITHDDEYFYLISELHFQILKISKDGKTQQWIPDDESLKIAGKESGLFTTHNAYIEGICLLEEQKFLLAAERQPRGFVEFDLPNNEITAYQQNDAVFEYHLNRSTDFSGLSCNIDKVFVLDRNAETIAQLERQNGQFVETSGFSYSEVINRPEFSYLDKEFGLAEGLYVSEDRFYILLDNNRIGMTKDPENNNSLFLELKK
;
A
#
# COMPACT_ATOMS: atom_id res chain seq x y z
N MET A 1 -78.87 -14.13 13.14
CA MET A 1 -77.98 -14.38 14.29
C MET A 1 -76.79 -15.19 13.79
N MET A 2 -75.71 -14.53 13.35
CA MET A 2 -74.32 -15.01 13.39
C MET A 2 -73.45 -13.94 12.71
N LYS A 3 -72.55 -13.35 13.50
CA LYS A 3 -71.50 -12.44 13.07
C LYS A 3 -70.33 -13.27 12.55
N PHE A 4 -69.67 -12.84 11.48
CA PHE A 4 -68.26 -13.18 11.25
C PHE A 4 -67.52 -11.95 10.73
N ASN A 5 -66.68 -11.40 11.60
CA ASN A 5 -65.69 -10.38 11.28
C ASN A 5 -64.57 -11.03 10.47
N PHE A 6 -64.26 -10.48 9.29
CA PHE A 6 -62.99 -10.78 8.61
C PHE A 6 -61.98 -9.68 8.99
N PHE A 7 -60.98 -10.07 9.75
CA PHE A 7 -59.74 -9.33 9.93
C PHE A 7 -59.00 -9.31 8.57
N VAL A 8 -58.77 -8.12 8.02
CA VAL A 8 -57.78 -7.93 6.96
C VAL A 8 -56.42 -7.87 7.64
N ILE A 9 -55.66 -8.97 7.55
CA ILE A 9 -54.24 -8.97 7.90
C ILE A 9 -53.50 -8.37 6.71
N LEU A 10 -53.04 -7.13 6.89
CA LEU A 10 -52.14 -6.47 5.95
C LEU A 10 -50.76 -7.15 6.08
N ALA A 11 -50.43 -8.04 5.16
CA ALA A 11 -49.09 -8.61 5.07
C ALA A 11 -48.14 -7.55 4.50
N PHE A 12 -47.41 -6.85 5.37
CA PHE A 12 -46.21 -6.11 4.98
C PHE A 12 -45.14 -7.12 4.60
N ALA A 13 -44.98 -7.37 3.30
CA ALA A 13 -43.77 -7.98 2.78
C ALA A 13 -42.64 -6.95 2.90
N LEU A 14 -41.83 -7.06 3.96
CA LEU A 14 -40.51 -6.44 3.96
C LEU A 14 -39.72 -7.08 2.81
N ALA A 15 -39.47 -6.30 1.77
CA ALA A 15 -38.43 -6.60 0.81
C ALA A 15 -37.09 -6.55 1.57
N LEU A 16 -36.58 -7.71 1.95
CA LEU A 16 -35.17 -7.87 2.32
C LEU A 16 -34.36 -7.51 1.09
N SER A 17 -33.80 -6.29 1.07
CA SER A 17 -32.76 -5.94 0.11
C SER A 17 -31.67 -6.99 0.25
N SER A 18 -31.25 -7.59 -0.86
CA SER A 18 -30.06 -8.43 -0.88
C SER A 18 -28.86 -7.59 -0.43
N CYS A 19 -28.50 -7.66 0.87
CA CYS A 19 -27.20 -7.20 1.30
C CYS A 19 -26.18 -7.98 0.48
N ASP A 20 -25.45 -7.27 -0.37
CA ASP A 20 -24.29 -7.81 -1.04
C ASP A 20 -23.32 -8.27 0.06
N LYS A 21 -23.18 -9.59 0.24
CA LYS A 21 -22.37 -10.18 1.33
C LYS A 21 -20.89 -9.77 1.27
N ASN A 22 -20.49 -9.06 0.21
CA ASN A 22 -19.14 -8.58 -0.03
C ASN A 22 -18.90 -7.14 0.49
N VAL A 23 -19.88 -6.49 1.13
CA VAL A 23 -19.75 -5.12 1.63
C VAL A 23 -20.11 -5.05 3.11
N ARG A 24 -19.24 -4.42 3.89
CA ARG A 24 -19.45 -4.04 5.28
C ARG A 24 -19.22 -2.54 5.47
N TYR A 25 -19.59 -2.02 6.64
CA TYR A 25 -19.37 -0.62 7.01
C TYR A 25 -18.64 -0.56 8.35
N THR A 26 -17.69 0.37 8.48
CA THR A 26 -17.03 0.65 9.76
C THR A 26 -18.00 1.32 10.73
N THR A 27 -17.63 1.45 12.00
CA THR A 27 -18.41 2.17 13.03
C THR A 27 -18.70 3.62 12.63
N ASN A 28 -17.82 4.23 11.84
CA ASN A 28 -17.94 5.60 11.33
C ASN A 28 -18.65 5.68 9.96
N GLY A 29 -19.23 4.56 9.48
CA GLY A 29 -20.00 4.53 8.24
C GLY A 29 -19.17 4.46 6.95
N ILE A 30 -17.85 4.21 7.05
CA ILE A 30 -17.00 4.03 5.87
C ILE A 30 -17.27 2.67 5.24
N LYS A 31 -17.54 2.66 3.93
CA LYS A 31 -17.81 1.43 3.18
C LYS A 31 -16.52 0.64 3.00
N VAL A 32 -16.55 -0.66 3.32
CA VAL A 32 -15.46 -1.61 3.08
C VAL A 32 -15.96 -2.74 2.20
N GLN A 33 -15.34 -2.95 1.04
CA GLN A 33 -15.67 -4.02 0.10
C GLN A 33 -14.60 -5.11 0.12
N ASN A 34 -14.99 -6.38 0.17
CA ASN A 34 -14.07 -7.51 0.08
C ASN A 34 -13.58 -7.70 -1.35
N LEU A 35 -12.27 -7.77 -1.52
CA LEU A 35 -11.63 -8.08 -2.78
C LEU A 35 -11.61 -9.59 -3.02
N LYS A 36 -11.71 -9.97 -4.30
CA LYS A 36 -11.64 -11.34 -4.78
C LYS A 36 -10.32 -11.55 -5.48
N LEU A 37 -9.67 -12.66 -5.15
CA LEU A 37 -8.48 -13.12 -5.84
C LEU A 37 -8.79 -13.38 -7.33
N VAL A 38 -8.02 -12.74 -8.21
CA VAL A 38 -7.95 -13.09 -9.63
C VAL A 38 -6.85 -14.12 -9.82
N LYS A 39 -5.65 -13.80 -9.34
CA LYS A 39 -4.49 -14.69 -9.42
C LYS A 39 -3.48 -14.36 -8.33
N ALA A 40 -2.80 -15.40 -7.84
CA ALA A 40 -1.65 -15.28 -6.97
C ALA A 40 -0.43 -15.85 -7.70
N TYR A 41 0.71 -15.22 -7.53
CA TYR A 41 1.99 -15.67 -8.06
C TYR A 41 3.00 -15.75 -6.93
N GLU A 42 3.77 -16.84 -6.90
CA GLU A 42 4.95 -16.89 -6.03
C GLU A 42 6.05 -16.02 -6.62
N VAL A 43 6.54 -15.07 -5.83
CA VAL A 43 7.68 -14.23 -6.19
C VAL A 43 8.93 -14.97 -5.73
N GLU A 44 9.77 -15.35 -6.68
CA GLU A 44 11.02 -16.06 -6.41
C GLU A 44 12.01 -15.09 -5.77
N THR A 45 12.06 -15.09 -4.44
CA THR A 45 13.00 -14.26 -3.64
C THR A 45 14.31 -15.00 -3.35
N LEU A 46 14.32 -16.33 -3.53
CA LEU A 46 15.44 -17.21 -3.18
C LEU A 46 15.93 -17.02 -1.73
N GLY A 47 15.05 -16.57 -0.83
CA GLY A 47 15.35 -16.27 0.57
C GLY A 47 16.30 -15.07 0.79
N LYS A 48 16.41 -14.18 -0.20
CA LYS A 48 17.40 -13.08 -0.19
C LYS A 48 16.83 -11.70 -0.47
N PHE A 49 15.56 -11.63 -0.83
CA PHE A 49 14.92 -10.40 -1.30
C PHE A 49 13.64 -10.14 -0.53
N ASP A 50 13.51 -8.92 -0.03
CA ASP A 50 12.38 -8.46 0.78
C ASP A 50 11.77 -7.26 0.02
N PRO A 51 10.66 -7.46 -0.73
CA PRO A 51 10.11 -6.41 -1.58
C PRO A 51 9.38 -5.32 -0.79
N SER A 52 9.69 -4.04 -1.06
CA SER A 52 9.06 -2.92 -0.37
C SER A 52 8.01 -2.19 -1.23
N GLY A 53 8.39 -1.62 -2.37
CA GLY A 53 7.50 -0.80 -3.21
C GLY A 53 6.97 -1.51 -4.46
N LEU A 54 5.87 -1.03 -5.06
CA LEU A 54 5.38 -1.54 -6.34
C LEU A 54 4.90 -0.40 -7.25
N THR A 55 5.29 -0.44 -8.52
CA THR A 55 4.76 0.45 -9.55
C THR A 55 4.57 -0.24 -10.89
N TYR A 56 3.79 0.34 -11.78
CA TYR A 56 3.50 -0.21 -13.12
C TYR A 56 3.77 0.81 -14.21
N TRP A 57 4.75 0.54 -15.05
CA TRP A 57 5.20 1.41 -16.12
C TRP A 57 5.43 0.60 -17.39
N ASP A 58 5.06 1.16 -18.55
CA ASP A 58 5.29 0.56 -19.88
C ASP A 58 4.94 -0.94 -19.99
N GLY A 59 3.76 -1.29 -19.49
CA GLY A 59 3.25 -2.66 -19.58
C GLY A 59 3.80 -3.62 -18.50
N GLN A 60 4.61 -3.14 -17.56
CA GLN A 60 5.41 -3.97 -16.66
C GLN A 60 5.38 -3.47 -15.22
N PHE A 61 5.53 -4.40 -14.26
CA PHE A 61 5.67 -4.08 -12.85
C PHE A 61 7.14 -3.95 -12.44
N TYR A 62 7.39 -3.03 -11.51
CA TYR A 62 8.70 -2.78 -10.93
C TYR A 62 8.60 -2.69 -9.41
N THR A 63 9.63 -3.18 -8.73
CA THR A 63 9.77 -3.16 -7.25
C THR A 63 11.17 -2.72 -6.86
N VAL A 64 11.31 -2.34 -5.60
CA VAL A 64 12.58 -2.09 -4.91
C VAL A 64 12.63 -2.94 -3.64
N SER A 65 13.74 -2.86 -2.90
CA SER A 65 13.92 -3.49 -1.59
C SER A 65 14.76 -2.58 -0.70
N ASP A 66 14.44 -2.58 0.59
CA ASP A 66 15.20 -1.95 1.68
C ASP A 66 16.67 -2.40 1.77
N LYS A 67 17.01 -3.53 1.14
CA LYS A 67 18.32 -4.20 1.23
C LYS A 67 19.12 -4.20 -0.07
N ASP A 68 18.58 -3.66 -1.17
CA ASP A 68 19.23 -3.68 -2.49
C ASP A 68 19.29 -2.29 -3.13
N ASN A 69 20.30 -2.10 -3.99
CA ASN A 69 20.49 -0.86 -4.75
C ASN A 69 20.02 -1.02 -6.20
N PHE A 70 18.93 -1.75 -6.43
CA PHE A 70 18.38 -1.97 -7.76
C PHE A 70 16.89 -1.71 -7.79
N ILE A 71 16.42 -1.17 -8.92
CA ILE A 71 15.04 -1.35 -9.35
C ILE A 71 14.96 -2.71 -10.04
N PHE A 72 14.02 -3.55 -9.62
CA PHE A 72 13.77 -4.85 -10.22
C PHE A 72 12.51 -4.82 -11.06
N LYS A 73 12.60 -5.39 -12.25
CA LYS A 73 11.44 -5.69 -13.10
C LYS A 73 10.86 -7.04 -12.71
N LEU A 74 9.53 -7.10 -12.56
CA LEU A 74 8.80 -8.35 -12.35
C LEU A 74 8.54 -9.03 -13.69
N LYS A 75 9.15 -10.20 -13.90
CA LYS A 75 8.90 -11.06 -15.05
C LYS A 75 7.94 -12.17 -14.66
N PHE A 76 6.72 -12.10 -15.18
CA PHE A 76 5.68 -13.10 -14.96
C PHE A 76 5.91 -14.34 -15.85
N GLU A 77 5.92 -15.49 -15.21
CA GLU A 77 5.91 -16.84 -15.78
C GLU A 77 4.71 -17.58 -15.18
N ASP A 78 4.25 -18.69 -15.77
CA ASP A 78 2.95 -19.36 -15.48
C ASP A 78 2.28 -19.03 -14.13
N ASN A 79 2.91 -19.45 -13.01
CA ASN A 79 2.49 -19.16 -11.63
C ASN A 79 3.60 -18.52 -10.77
N LYS A 80 4.65 -17.97 -11.40
CA LYS A 80 5.80 -17.41 -10.70
C LYS A 80 6.15 -16.02 -11.23
N VAL A 81 6.75 -15.21 -10.37
CA VAL A 81 7.37 -13.96 -10.75
C VAL A 81 8.85 -14.05 -10.45
N ARG A 82 9.67 -13.77 -11.46
CA ARG A 82 11.12 -13.63 -11.29
C ARG A 82 11.49 -12.16 -11.26
N LEU A 83 12.33 -11.78 -10.31
CA LEU A 83 12.85 -10.44 -10.17
C LEU A 83 14.11 -10.30 -11.04
N ILE A 84 14.04 -9.43 -12.03
CA ILE A 84 15.14 -9.16 -12.96
C ILE A 84 15.70 -7.78 -12.62
N PRO A 85 16.98 -7.66 -12.22
CA PRO A 85 17.62 -6.36 -12.05
C PRO A 85 17.44 -5.53 -13.32
N PHE A 86 16.88 -4.33 -13.18
CA PHE A 86 16.54 -3.45 -14.30
C PHE A 86 17.43 -2.21 -14.33
N LEU A 87 17.56 -1.51 -13.21
CA LEU A 87 18.45 -0.36 -13.06
C LEU A 87 19.24 -0.51 -11.77
N GLU A 88 20.56 -0.35 -11.86
CA GLU A 88 21.45 -0.21 -10.70
C GLU A 88 21.44 1.25 -10.26
N ILE A 89 21.40 1.47 -8.95
CA ILE A 89 21.41 2.78 -8.32
C ILE A 89 22.81 3.03 -7.77
N GLU A 90 23.40 4.16 -8.12
CA GLU A 90 24.67 4.56 -7.55
C GLU A 90 24.45 5.00 -6.09
N ASN A 91 25.19 4.38 -5.17
CA ASN A 91 25.15 4.77 -3.76
C ASN A 91 26.15 5.90 -3.49
N ASP A 92 25.67 7.14 -3.58
CA ASP A 92 26.41 8.37 -3.26
C ASP A 92 26.11 8.91 -1.85
N LYS A 93 25.34 8.16 -1.04
CA LYS A 93 24.98 8.49 0.34
C LYS A 93 25.74 7.60 1.34
N PRO A 94 25.98 8.09 2.57
CA PRO A 94 26.55 7.26 3.61
C PRO A 94 25.53 6.25 4.14
N GLY A 95 25.84 4.95 4.08
CA GLY A 95 25.00 3.88 4.65
C GLY A 95 24.22 3.08 3.61
N LYS A 96 23.19 2.36 4.07
CA LYS A 96 22.22 1.69 3.19
C LYS A 96 21.31 2.75 2.55
N LEU A 97 20.87 2.51 1.32
CA LEU A 97 19.95 3.42 0.65
C LEU A 97 18.52 3.31 1.19
N ASP A 98 18.12 2.13 1.67
CA ASP A 98 16.88 1.92 2.44
C ASP A 98 15.62 2.35 1.68
N PHE A 99 15.43 1.80 0.46
CA PHE A 99 14.31 2.18 -0.40
C PHE A 99 13.05 1.41 -0.08
N GLU A 100 11.97 2.15 0.16
CA GLU A 100 10.66 1.58 0.44
C GLU A 100 9.73 1.69 -0.77
N GLY A 101 8.97 2.77 -0.88
CA GLY A 101 8.06 2.99 -1.98
C GLY A 101 8.74 3.41 -3.29
N ILE A 102 8.07 3.11 -4.41
CA ILE A 102 8.47 3.52 -5.77
C ILE A 102 7.27 4.05 -6.56
N THR A 103 7.47 5.14 -7.31
CA THR A 103 6.53 5.67 -8.29
C THR A 103 7.27 6.18 -9.54
N HIS A 104 6.56 6.74 -10.51
CA HIS A 104 7.20 7.25 -11.73
C HIS A 104 6.37 8.34 -12.43
N ASP A 105 7.05 9.09 -13.30
CA ASP A 105 6.44 9.77 -14.45
C ASP A 105 6.90 9.10 -15.75
N ASP A 106 6.83 9.80 -16.87
CA ASP A 106 7.27 9.29 -18.17
C ASP A 106 8.80 9.18 -18.29
N GLU A 107 9.57 9.99 -17.57
CA GLU A 107 11.02 10.15 -17.73
C GLU A 107 11.84 9.56 -16.57
N TYR A 108 11.26 9.43 -15.38
CA TYR A 108 11.95 9.11 -14.13
C TYR A 108 11.19 8.09 -13.29
N PHE A 109 11.94 7.26 -12.56
CA PHE A 109 11.44 6.64 -11.33
C PHE A 109 11.75 7.54 -10.14
N TYR A 110 10.89 7.46 -9.12
CA TYR A 110 11.02 8.14 -7.86
C TYR A 110 10.94 7.11 -6.73
N LEU A 111 11.98 7.01 -5.92
CA LEU A 111 12.08 6.05 -4.82
C LEU A 111 12.20 6.82 -3.52
N ILE A 112 11.42 6.48 -2.50
CA ILE A 112 11.57 7.09 -1.17
C ILE A 112 12.57 6.28 -0.35
N SER A 113 13.54 6.97 0.27
CA SER A 113 14.46 6.37 1.23
C SER A 113 13.98 6.63 2.66
N GLU A 114 13.75 5.56 3.43
CA GLU A 114 13.36 5.64 4.84
C GLU A 114 14.46 6.32 5.67
N LEU A 115 15.69 5.84 5.52
CA LEU A 115 16.85 6.32 6.28
C LEU A 115 17.18 7.79 5.97
N HIS A 116 17.10 8.18 4.70
CA HIS A 116 17.55 9.50 4.26
C HIS A 116 16.46 10.56 4.28
N PHE A 117 15.18 10.20 4.36
CA PHE A 117 14.04 11.13 4.23
C PHE A 117 14.11 11.96 2.95
N GLN A 118 14.54 11.34 1.86
CA GLN A 118 14.72 11.98 0.55
C GLN A 118 14.21 11.04 -0.53
N ILE A 119 13.70 11.62 -1.61
CA ILE A 119 13.29 10.88 -2.80
C ILE A 119 14.50 10.83 -3.74
N LEU A 120 14.87 9.64 -4.22
CA LEU A 120 15.77 9.50 -5.35
C LEU A 120 14.97 9.58 -6.65
N LYS A 121 15.21 10.62 -7.44
CA LYS A 121 14.77 10.74 -8.83
C LYS A 121 15.84 10.13 -9.74
N ILE A 122 15.51 9.10 -10.51
CA ILE A 122 16.45 8.41 -11.42
C ILE A 122 15.83 8.24 -12.81
N SER A 123 16.55 8.59 -13.87
CA SER A 123 16.03 8.49 -15.24
C SER A 123 15.82 7.03 -15.63
N LYS A 124 14.83 6.75 -16.49
CA LYS A 124 14.51 5.38 -16.95
C LYS A 124 15.68 4.66 -17.64
N ASP A 125 16.68 5.40 -18.12
CA ASP A 125 17.90 4.87 -18.70
C ASP A 125 19.08 4.75 -17.72
N GLY A 126 18.87 5.13 -16.44
CA GLY A 126 19.86 5.07 -15.37
C GLY A 126 21.01 6.08 -15.47
N LYS A 127 20.99 7.00 -16.45
CA LYS A 127 22.12 7.91 -16.69
C LYS A 127 22.18 9.10 -15.74
N THR A 128 21.05 9.45 -15.13
CA THR A 128 20.97 10.60 -14.22
C THR A 128 20.21 10.21 -12.97
N GLN A 129 20.74 10.62 -11.81
CA GLN A 129 20.07 10.48 -10.54
C GLN A 129 20.23 11.77 -9.71
N GLN A 130 19.21 12.09 -8.92
CA GLN A 130 19.18 13.28 -8.08
C GLN A 130 18.35 13.00 -6.83
N TRP A 131 18.87 13.36 -5.66
CA TRP A 131 18.13 13.36 -4.41
C TRP A 131 17.31 14.65 -4.27
N ILE A 132 16.02 14.51 -3.93
CA ILE A 132 15.09 15.63 -3.76
C ILE A 132 14.26 15.47 -2.47
N PRO A 133 14.10 16.55 -1.67
CA PRO A 133 14.92 17.77 -1.72
C PRO A 133 16.39 17.43 -1.43
N ASP A 134 17.32 18.34 -1.69
CA ASP A 134 18.76 18.11 -1.46
C ASP A 134 19.18 18.36 0.01
N ASP A 135 18.22 18.73 0.87
CA ASP A 135 18.40 18.99 2.30
C ASP A 135 17.52 18.09 3.20
N GLU A 136 17.44 18.40 4.50
CA GLU A 136 16.65 17.64 5.49
C GLU A 136 15.19 18.14 5.63
N SER A 137 14.67 18.94 4.71
CA SER A 137 13.38 19.62 4.89
C SER A 137 12.19 18.65 5.07
N LEU A 138 12.16 17.51 4.38
CA LEU A 138 11.12 16.47 4.59
C LEU A 138 11.15 15.91 6.01
N LYS A 139 12.35 15.60 6.52
CA LYS A 139 12.56 15.09 7.88
C LYS A 139 12.13 16.10 8.93
N ILE A 140 12.49 17.37 8.73
CA ILE A 140 12.14 18.47 9.64
C ILE A 140 10.61 18.64 9.67
N ALA A 141 9.97 18.78 8.51
CA ALA A 141 8.52 18.98 8.42
C ALA A 141 7.73 17.82 9.06
N GLY A 142 8.12 16.57 8.78
CA GLY A 142 7.49 15.42 9.41
C GLY A 142 7.64 15.42 10.93
N LYS A 143 8.84 15.67 11.46
CA LYS A 143 9.07 15.76 12.91
C LYS A 143 8.30 16.90 13.57
N GLU A 144 8.24 18.06 12.94
CA GLU A 144 7.47 19.22 13.46
C GLU A 144 5.97 18.95 13.49
N SER A 145 5.45 18.14 12.55
CA SER A 145 4.07 17.64 12.59
C SER A 145 3.83 16.52 13.61
N GLY A 146 4.89 16.05 14.29
CA GLY A 146 4.88 14.95 15.25
C GLY A 146 4.85 13.55 14.61
N LEU A 147 5.13 13.43 13.32
CA LEU A 147 5.46 12.15 12.69
C LEU A 147 6.90 11.72 13.05
N PHE A 148 7.27 10.49 12.68
CA PHE A 148 8.64 9.97 12.81
C PHE A 148 9.16 9.86 14.26
N THR A 149 8.26 9.54 15.20
CA THR A 149 8.62 9.43 16.63
C THR A 149 9.17 8.06 17.02
N THR A 150 8.90 7.03 16.20
CA THR A 150 9.40 5.67 16.36
C THR A 150 10.55 5.43 15.37
N HIS A 151 11.60 4.76 15.84
CA HIS A 151 12.73 4.36 14.99
C HIS A 151 12.32 3.23 14.04
N ASN A 152 12.74 3.29 12.77
CA ASN A 152 12.35 2.37 11.69
C ASN A 152 10.82 2.31 11.54
N ALA A 153 10.25 3.50 11.41
CA ALA A 153 8.83 3.76 11.21
C ALA A 153 8.67 5.15 10.57
N TYR A 154 9.46 5.43 9.54
CA TYR A 154 9.48 6.73 8.90
C TYR A 154 8.58 6.77 7.67
N ILE A 155 9.12 6.80 6.46
CA ILE A 155 8.35 6.98 5.22
C ILE A 155 8.44 5.70 4.39
N GLU A 156 7.30 5.04 4.21
CA GLU A 156 7.20 3.76 3.49
C GLU A 156 6.60 3.96 2.10
N GLY A 157 5.53 4.74 2.01
CA GLY A 157 4.80 4.94 0.77
C GLY A 157 5.22 6.20 0.03
N ILE A 158 5.23 6.15 -1.31
CA ILE A 158 5.31 7.31 -2.20
C ILE A 158 4.32 7.15 -3.35
N CYS A 159 3.66 8.22 -3.74
CA CYS A 159 3.04 8.32 -5.06
C CYS A 159 3.21 9.73 -5.64
N LEU A 160 3.17 9.81 -6.97
CA LEU A 160 3.13 11.06 -7.71
C LEU A 160 1.65 11.49 -7.86
N LEU A 161 1.28 12.62 -7.27
CA LEU A 161 -0.07 13.20 -7.35
C LEU A 161 -0.28 13.90 -8.69
N GLU A 162 0.65 14.79 -9.02
CA GLU A 162 0.76 15.53 -10.28
C GLU A 162 2.22 15.94 -10.47
N GLU A 163 2.59 16.54 -11.61
CA GLU A 163 3.95 16.91 -12.00
C GLU A 163 4.85 17.36 -10.82
N GLN A 164 5.74 16.46 -10.39
CA GLN A 164 6.68 16.65 -9.26
C GLN A 164 6.03 17.08 -7.92
N LYS A 165 4.76 16.71 -7.70
CA LYS A 165 4.07 16.78 -6.41
C LYS A 165 3.83 15.39 -5.88
N PHE A 166 4.31 15.12 -4.69
CA PHE A 166 4.33 13.80 -4.10
C PHE A 166 3.45 13.73 -2.86
N LEU A 167 2.79 12.59 -2.68
CA LEU A 167 2.26 12.18 -1.40
C LEU A 167 3.18 11.08 -0.85
N LEU A 168 3.58 11.23 0.40
CA LEU A 168 4.40 10.29 1.14
C LEU A 168 3.63 9.78 2.35
N ALA A 169 3.70 8.49 2.64
CA ALA A 169 3.02 7.87 3.78
C ALA A 169 4.01 7.59 4.90
N ALA A 170 3.74 8.15 6.08
CA ALA A 170 4.47 7.85 7.30
C ALA A 170 3.87 6.60 7.98
N GLU A 171 4.72 5.65 8.36
CA GLU A 171 4.32 4.28 8.70
C GLU A 171 3.35 4.20 9.88
N ARG A 172 3.83 4.52 11.08
CA ARG A 172 3.13 4.27 12.35
C ARG A 172 3.69 5.08 13.49
N GLN A 173 2.88 5.19 14.55
CA GLN A 173 3.26 5.78 15.84
C GLN A 173 3.93 7.17 15.74
N PRO A 174 3.22 8.19 15.21
CA PRO A 174 1.93 8.12 14.54
C PRO A 174 2.07 7.91 13.03
N ARG A 175 1.09 7.22 12.40
CA ARG A 175 0.97 7.19 10.94
C ARG A 175 0.45 8.55 10.43
N GLY A 176 0.69 8.86 9.15
CA GLY A 176 0.16 10.07 8.53
C GLY A 176 0.73 10.31 7.14
N PHE A 177 0.70 11.57 6.69
CA PHE A 177 1.13 11.94 5.35
C PHE A 177 2.07 13.14 5.35
N VAL A 178 2.96 13.16 4.35
CA VAL A 178 3.75 14.32 3.95
C VAL A 178 3.46 14.60 2.48
N GLU A 179 2.99 15.81 2.17
CA GLU A 179 2.82 16.30 0.82
C GLU A 179 4.02 17.19 0.47
N PHE A 180 4.64 16.93 -0.67
CA PHE A 180 5.81 17.65 -1.15
C PHE A 180 5.57 18.18 -2.56
N ASP A 181 5.43 19.50 -2.69
CA ASP A 181 5.35 20.23 -3.95
C ASP A 181 6.75 20.74 -4.30
N LEU A 182 7.48 19.98 -5.12
CA LEU A 182 8.85 20.33 -5.49
C LEU A 182 8.95 21.65 -6.26
N PRO A 183 8.09 21.95 -7.27
CA PRO A 183 8.13 23.23 -7.98
C PRO A 183 8.02 24.46 -7.08
N ASN A 184 7.18 24.41 -6.04
CA ASN A 184 6.99 25.52 -5.10
C ASN A 184 7.88 25.42 -3.86
N ASN A 185 8.60 24.31 -3.70
CA ASN A 185 9.36 23.96 -2.50
C ASN A 185 8.50 24.04 -1.22
N GLU A 186 7.26 23.54 -1.30
CA GLU A 186 6.31 23.52 -0.20
C GLU A 186 6.17 22.10 0.35
N ILE A 187 6.26 21.97 1.67
CA ILE A 187 6.08 20.70 2.38
C ILE A 187 5.02 20.87 3.45
N THR A 188 3.99 20.02 3.42
CA THR A 188 2.96 19.95 4.45
C THR A 188 2.91 18.56 5.04
N ALA A 189 2.96 18.44 6.36
CA ALA A 189 2.92 17.15 7.05
C ALA A 189 1.83 17.14 8.12
N TYR A 190 1.15 16.00 8.28
CA TYR A 190 0.08 15.84 9.26
C TYR A 190 -0.11 14.37 9.67
N GLN A 191 -0.54 14.18 10.92
CA GLN A 191 -0.87 12.87 11.47
C GLN A 191 -2.27 12.42 11.05
N GLN A 192 -2.43 11.11 10.90
CA GLN A 192 -3.72 10.46 10.69
C GLN A 192 -3.78 9.17 11.51
N ASN A 193 -3.57 9.29 12.82
CA ASN A 193 -3.35 8.13 13.68
C ASN A 193 -4.64 7.43 14.15
N ASP A 194 -5.81 7.99 13.85
CA ASP A 194 -7.08 7.38 14.23
C ASP A 194 -7.34 6.11 13.41
N ALA A 195 -7.71 5.04 14.10
CA ALA A 195 -8.09 3.77 13.50
C ALA A 195 -9.43 3.93 12.74
N VAL A 196 -9.37 3.82 11.42
CA VAL A 196 -10.55 3.87 10.56
C VAL A 196 -11.16 2.49 10.33
N PHE A 197 -10.32 1.47 10.22
CA PHE A 197 -10.70 0.09 9.96
C PHE A 197 -10.59 -0.78 11.21
N GLU A 198 -11.00 -2.03 11.08
CA GLU A 198 -10.82 -3.04 12.12
C GLU A 198 -9.43 -3.67 11.98
N TYR A 199 -8.74 -3.82 13.11
CA TYR A 199 -7.41 -4.41 13.20
C TYR A 199 -7.47 -5.75 13.94
N HIS A 200 -6.58 -6.66 13.58
CA HIS A 200 -6.37 -7.88 14.38
C HIS A 200 -5.85 -7.52 15.76
N LEU A 201 -6.04 -8.43 16.73
CA LEU A 201 -5.58 -8.24 18.10
C LEU A 201 -4.06 -7.96 18.12
N ASN A 202 -3.65 -6.92 18.85
CA ASN A 202 -2.26 -6.43 18.97
C ASN A 202 -1.69 -5.73 17.74
N ARG A 203 -2.46 -5.54 16.66
CA ARG A 203 -2.05 -4.69 15.55
C ARG A 203 -2.54 -3.26 15.73
N SER A 204 -1.75 -2.30 15.27
CA SER A 204 -2.07 -0.87 15.25
C SER A 204 -2.10 -0.34 13.83
N THR A 205 -2.59 0.88 13.67
CA THR A 205 -2.56 1.65 12.41
C THR A 205 -1.16 1.69 11.81
N ASP A 206 -1.05 1.37 10.52
CA ASP A 206 0.24 1.12 9.86
C ASP A 206 0.12 1.25 8.34
N PHE A 207 0.65 2.35 7.79
CA PHE A 207 0.65 2.62 6.35
C PHE A 207 1.96 2.16 5.69
N SER A 208 1.88 1.31 4.68
CA SER A 208 3.07 0.73 4.03
C SER A 208 3.22 1.04 2.55
N GLY A 209 2.17 1.50 1.88
CA GLY A 209 2.21 1.68 0.43
C GLY A 209 1.21 2.72 -0.07
N LEU A 210 1.54 3.35 -1.20
CA LEU A 210 0.67 4.32 -1.88
C LEU A 210 0.53 3.98 -3.35
N SER A 211 -0.62 4.30 -3.93
CA SER A 211 -0.84 4.23 -5.38
C SER A 211 -1.76 5.35 -5.84
N CYS A 212 -1.35 6.06 -6.89
CA CYS A 212 -2.05 7.23 -7.41
C CYS A 212 -2.27 7.11 -8.92
N ASN A 213 -3.48 7.42 -9.39
CA ASN A 213 -3.82 7.38 -10.81
C ASN A 213 -4.90 8.40 -11.20
N ILE A 214 -4.52 9.40 -12.01
CA ILE A 214 -5.34 10.43 -12.69
C ILE A 214 -6.23 11.28 -11.75
N ASP A 215 -7.03 10.68 -10.88
CA ASP A 215 -7.92 11.31 -9.91
C ASP A 215 -8.07 10.54 -8.58
N LYS A 216 -7.44 9.37 -8.40
CA LYS A 216 -7.59 8.56 -7.19
C LYS A 216 -6.27 8.31 -6.51
N VAL A 217 -6.33 8.33 -5.20
CA VAL A 217 -5.22 8.07 -4.29
C VAL A 217 -5.64 6.90 -3.41
N PHE A 218 -4.75 5.93 -3.25
CA PHE A 218 -4.95 4.78 -2.39
C PHE A 218 -3.77 4.62 -1.46
N VAL A 219 -4.04 4.21 -0.23
CA VAL A 219 -3.04 3.83 0.76
C VAL A 219 -3.28 2.41 1.24
N LEU A 220 -2.20 1.68 1.46
CA LEU A 220 -2.20 0.34 2.02
C LEU A 220 -2.11 0.45 3.54
N ASP A 221 -3.16 0.05 4.25
CA ASP A 221 -3.11 -0.19 5.70
C ASP A 221 -2.87 -1.69 5.93
N ARG A 222 -1.60 -2.06 6.06
CA ARG A 222 -1.20 -3.48 6.05
C ARG A 222 -1.73 -4.23 7.26
N ASN A 223 -1.81 -3.58 8.41
CA ASN A 223 -2.26 -4.19 9.65
C ASN A 223 -3.79 -4.35 9.70
N ALA A 224 -4.54 -3.50 9.00
CA ALA A 224 -5.97 -3.66 8.77
C ALA A 224 -6.31 -4.60 7.59
N GLU A 225 -5.31 -5.08 6.85
CA GLU A 225 -5.48 -5.90 5.66
C GLU A 225 -6.44 -5.27 4.65
N THR A 226 -6.29 -3.95 4.47
CA THR A 226 -7.22 -3.09 3.74
C THR A 226 -6.48 -2.05 2.91
N ILE A 227 -6.91 -1.86 1.67
CA ILE A 227 -6.51 -0.72 0.82
C ILE A 227 -7.57 0.36 0.98
N ALA A 228 -7.19 1.54 1.45
CA ALA A 228 -8.10 2.65 1.61
C ALA A 228 -8.02 3.60 0.42
N GLN A 229 -9.16 4.02 -0.13
CA GLN A 229 -9.20 5.17 -1.02
C GLN A 229 -9.15 6.45 -0.18
N LEU A 230 -8.30 7.37 -0.61
CA LEU A 230 -8.15 8.69 -0.01
C LEU A 230 -8.87 9.75 -0.86
N GLU A 231 -9.49 10.70 -0.19
CA GLU A 231 -10.03 11.91 -0.81
C GLU A 231 -9.57 13.14 -0.04
N ARG A 232 -9.45 14.28 -0.73
CA ARG A 232 -9.04 15.53 -0.13
C ARG A 232 -10.23 16.20 0.57
N GLN A 233 -10.17 16.32 1.89
CA GLN A 233 -11.17 17.00 2.72
C GLN A 233 -10.47 18.03 3.61
N ASN A 234 -10.95 19.29 3.60
CA ASN A 234 -10.35 20.38 4.37
C ASN A 234 -8.82 20.54 4.17
N GLY A 235 -8.32 20.23 2.97
CA GLY A 235 -6.91 20.37 2.62
C GLY A 235 -6.01 19.20 3.05
N GLN A 236 -6.58 18.10 3.54
CA GLN A 236 -5.86 16.87 3.92
C GLN A 236 -6.47 15.66 3.21
N PHE A 237 -5.66 14.64 2.93
CA PHE A 237 -6.16 13.35 2.50
C PHE A 237 -6.77 12.61 3.68
N VAL A 238 -7.94 12.00 3.48
CA VAL A 238 -8.63 11.17 4.49
C VAL A 238 -9.18 9.90 3.87
N GLU A 239 -9.24 8.82 4.64
CA GLU A 239 -9.78 7.52 4.21
C GLU A 239 -11.31 7.58 4.05
N THR A 240 -11.83 7.40 2.83
CA THR A 240 -13.28 7.51 2.53
C THR A 240 -13.96 6.19 2.19
N SER A 241 -13.19 5.21 1.71
CA SER A 241 -13.66 3.84 1.47
C SER A 241 -12.51 2.84 1.59
N GLY A 242 -12.83 1.57 1.84
CA GLY A 242 -11.86 0.50 2.01
C GLY A 242 -12.12 -0.69 1.08
N PHE A 243 -11.05 -1.38 0.74
CA PHE A 243 -11.03 -2.61 -0.04
C PHE A 243 -10.24 -3.67 0.74
N SER A 244 -10.93 -4.58 1.42
CA SER A 244 -10.27 -5.58 2.27
C SER A 244 -9.78 -6.76 1.45
N TYR A 245 -8.54 -7.17 1.67
CA TYR A 245 -7.95 -8.38 1.10
C TYR A 245 -7.73 -9.49 2.14
N SER A 246 -8.22 -9.28 3.37
CA SER A 246 -8.10 -10.22 4.50
C SER A 246 -8.57 -11.63 4.17
N GLU A 247 -9.72 -11.79 3.49
CA GLU A 247 -10.27 -13.10 3.09
C GLU A 247 -9.39 -13.85 2.06
N VAL A 248 -8.47 -13.16 1.39
CA VAL A 248 -7.53 -13.75 0.45
C VAL A 248 -6.27 -14.18 1.18
N ILE A 249 -5.61 -13.27 1.89
CA ILE A 249 -4.29 -13.55 2.49
C ILE A 249 -4.35 -14.51 3.68
N ASN A 250 -5.52 -14.65 4.32
CA ASN A 250 -5.71 -15.58 5.43
C ASN A 250 -6.13 -16.99 5.00
N ARG A 251 -6.20 -17.27 3.69
CA ARG A 251 -6.43 -18.64 3.20
C ARG A 251 -5.21 -19.51 3.49
N PRO A 252 -5.37 -20.80 3.85
CA PRO A 252 -4.25 -21.67 4.21
C PRO A 252 -3.13 -21.75 3.16
N GLU A 253 -3.46 -21.59 1.88
CA GLU A 253 -2.51 -21.61 0.76
C GLU A 253 -1.70 -20.32 0.58
N PHE A 254 -2.09 -19.20 1.19
CA PHE A 254 -1.42 -17.89 1.04
C PHE A 254 -0.92 -17.30 2.37
N SER A 255 -1.34 -17.85 3.51
CA SER A 255 -0.93 -17.37 4.82
C SER A 255 0.48 -17.80 5.19
N TYR A 256 1.25 -16.92 5.82
CA TYR A 256 2.58 -17.19 6.37
C TYR A 256 2.52 -17.65 7.83
N LEU A 257 3.62 -18.22 8.32
CA LEU A 257 3.74 -18.63 9.72
C LEU A 257 3.73 -17.44 10.67
N ASP A 258 4.36 -16.33 10.26
CA ASP A 258 4.25 -15.07 10.97
C ASP A 258 2.89 -14.42 10.68
N LYS A 259 2.24 -14.00 11.76
CA LYS A 259 0.94 -13.34 11.77
C LYS A 259 0.94 -12.13 12.71
N GLU A 260 2.09 -11.71 13.21
CA GLU A 260 2.19 -10.57 14.13
C GLU A 260 1.79 -9.28 13.39
N PHE A 261 2.39 -9.04 12.23
CA PHE A 261 2.16 -7.86 11.40
C PHE A 261 1.47 -8.21 10.08
N GLY A 262 0.88 -7.19 9.44
CA GLY A 262 0.56 -7.26 8.02
C GLY A 262 1.83 -7.38 7.21
N LEU A 263 1.77 -8.12 6.10
CA LEU A 263 2.93 -8.42 5.25
C LEU A 263 2.87 -7.70 3.90
N ALA A 264 1.90 -6.80 3.72
CA ALA A 264 1.69 -6.13 2.43
C ALA A 264 2.48 -4.83 2.40
N GLU A 265 3.37 -4.68 1.42
CA GLU A 265 4.25 -3.51 1.28
C GLU A 265 3.97 -2.79 -0.05
N GLY A 266 4.11 -3.51 -1.17
CA GLY A 266 3.92 -2.92 -2.49
C GLY A 266 2.45 -2.82 -2.89
N LEU A 267 2.02 -1.64 -3.33
CA LEU A 267 0.67 -1.38 -3.82
C LEU A 267 0.66 -0.75 -5.21
N TYR A 268 -0.10 -1.34 -6.13
CA TYR A 268 -0.53 -0.65 -7.35
C TYR A 268 -2.03 -0.86 -7.57
N VAL A 269 -2.76 0.21 -7.88
CA VAL A 269 -4.19 0.16 -8.17
C VAL A 269 -4.43 0.67 -9.58
N SER A 270 -5.13 -0.12 -10.39
CA SER A 270 -5.70 0.31 -11.66
C SER A 270 -7.22 0.43 -11.54
N GLU A 271 -7.93 0.71 -12.64
CA GLU A 271 -9.38 1.01 -12.62
C GLU A 271 -10.22 0.00 -11.80
N ASP A 272 -10.05 -1.29 -12.06
CA ASP A 272 -10.81 -2.38 -11.44
C ASP A 272 -9.92 -3.51 -10.85
N ARG A 273 -8.61 -3.29 -10.77
CA ARG A 273 -7.64 -4.24 -10.21
C ARG A 273 -6.80 -3.61 -9.11
N PHE A 274 -6.49 -4.44 -8.13
CA PHE A 274 -5.60 -4.12 -7.03
C PHE A 274 -4.48 -5.13 -7.05
N TYR A 275 -3.25 -4.64 -7.01
CA TYR A 275 -2.04 -5.45 -7.04
C TYR A 275 -1.30 -5.22 -5.74
N ILE A 276 -1.03 -6.31 -5.03
CA ILE A 276 -0.33 -6.30 -3.75
C ILE A 276 0.90 -7.16 -3.88
N LEU A 277 2.05 -6.64 -3.44
CA LEU A 277 3.28 -7.39 -3.27
C LEU A 277 3.56 -7.53 -1.77
N LEU A 278 3.81 -8.76 -1.32
CA LEU A 278 4.06 -9.04 0.09
C LEU A 278 5.56 -9.04 0.41
N ASP A 279 5.95 -8.49 1.56
CA ASP A 279 7.19 -8.84 2.23
C ASP A 279 6.90 -9.86 3.33
N ASN A 280 7.36 -11.08 3.12
CA ASN A 280 7.18 -12.15 4.09
C ASN A 280 8.31 -12.23 5.12
N ASN A 281 9.23 -11.26 5.18
CA ASN A 281 10.37 -11.27 6.09
C ASN A 281 11.18 -12.59 6.03
N ARG A 282 11.19 -13.22 4.85
CA ARG A 282 11.80 -14.55 4.59
C ARG A 282 11.20 -15.68 5.44
N ILE A 283 10.03 -15.47 6.02
CA ILE A 283 9.28 -16.46 6.79
C ILE A 283 8.53 -17.38 5.84
N GLY A 284 8.54 -18.68 6.18
CA GLY A 284 7.88 -19.71 5.40
C GLY A 284 6.35 -19.61 5.38
N MET A 285 5.75 -20.15 4.33
CA MET A 285 4.30 -20.30 4.23
C MET A 285 3.77 -21.30 5.27
N THR A 286 2.52 -21.12 5.72
CA THR A 286 1.90 -22.05 6.69
C THR A 286 1.80 -23.47 6.13
N LYS A 287 1.47 -23.61 4.85
CA LYS A 287 1.28 -24.91 4.20
C LYS A 287 2.59 -25.58 3.78
N ASP A 288 3.63 -24.80 3.57
CA ASP A 288 4.97 -25.25 3.21
C ASP A 288 6.02 -24.37 3.90
N PRO A 289 6.38 -24.67 5.17
CA PRO A 289 7.30 -23.86 5.96
C PRO A 289 8.69 -23.66 5.35
N GLU A 290 9.12 -24.53 4.44
CA GLU A 290 10.41 -24.40 3.74
C GLU A 290 10.33 -23.45 2.54
N ASN A 291 9.11 -23.18 2.04
CA ASN A 291 8.89 -22.20 0.99
C ASN A 291 8.73 -20.80 1.60
N ASN A 292 9.77 -19.97 1.43
CA ASN A 292 9.79 -18.57 1.84
C ASN A 292 9.70 -17.59 0.67
N ASN A 293 9.12 -18.00 -0.46
CA ASN A 293 8.78 -17.09 -1.53
C ASN A 293 7.75 -16.06 -1.05
N SER A 294 7.89 -14.82 -1.55
CA SER A 294 6.87 -13.78 -1.41
C SER A 294 5.67 -14.08 -2.31
N LEU A 295 4.58 -13.33 -2.17
CA LEU A 295 3.41 -13.40 -3.06
C LEU A 295 3.16 -12.06 -3.75
N PHE A 296 2.82 -12.15 -5.04
CA PHE A 296 2.19 -11.10 -5.80
C PHE A 296 0.73 -11.47 -6.03
N LEU A 297 -0.19 -10.61 -5.60
CA LEU A 297 -1.63 -10.83 -5.67
C LEU A 297 -2.26 -9.88 -6.68
N GLU A 298 -3.00 -10.42 -7.63
CA GLU A 298 -3.94 -9.67 -8.45
C GLU A 298 -5.36 -9.89 -7.91
N LEU A 299 -6.02 -8.79 -7.54
CA LEU A 299 -7.32 -8.77 -6.91
C LEU A 299 -8.30 -7.90 -7.69
N LYS A 300 -9.60 -8.12 -7.49
CA LYS A 300 -10.69 -7.32 -8.06
C LYS A 300 -11.85 -7.13 -7.08
N LYS A 301 -12.71 -6.16 -7.37
CA LYS A 301 -13.96 -5.88 -6.64
C LYS A 301 -14.98 -7.04 -6.70
#